data_AF-A0A7Y2QBW0-F1
#
_entry.id   AF-A0A7Y2QBW0-F1
#
_cell.length_a   1.000
_cell.length_b   1.000
_cell.length_c   1.000
_cell.angle_alpha   90.00
_cell.angle_beta   90.00
_cell.angle_gamma   90.00
#
_symmetry.space_group_name_H-M   'P 1'
#
loop_
_entity.id
_entity.type
_entity.pdbx_description
1 polymer ?
#
loop_
_entity_poly.entity_id
_entity_poly.type
_entity_poly.pdbx_seq_one_letter_code
_entity_poly.pdbx_strand_id
1 'polypeptide(L)'
;EKVHQPWIDRQWKKAVSGLNHISAHPPKIGRRLNGGHFALAATIGYLELRFKGQWEAEHPELIDWARKFEKKFPAYQELKAHG
;
A
#
# COMPACT_ATOMS: atom_id res chain seq x y z
N GLU A 1 -11.00 -28.62 -4.16
CA GLU A 1 -10.71 -27.28 -3.62
C GLU A 1 -11.58 -26.26 -4.36
N LYS A 2 -12.56 -25.61 -3.69
CA LYS A 2 -13.53 -24.72 -4.36
C LYS A 2 -13.08 -23.26 -4.23
N VAL A 3 -12.23 -22.82 -5.16
CA VAL A 3 -11.94 -21.40 -5.33
C VAL A 3 -13.13 -20.76 -6.05
N HIS A 4 -13.83 -19.83 -5.39
CA HIS A 4 -14.98 -19.12 -5.97
C HIS A 4 -14.55 -17.74 -6.47
N GLN A 5 -14.25 -17.63 -7.77
CA GLN A 5 -13.74 -16.40 -8.39
C GLN A 5 -14.58 -15.15 -8.05
N PRO A 6 -15.93 -15.17 -8.10
CA PRO A 6 -16.72 -13.99 -7.76
C PRO A 6 -16.55 -13.52 -6.32
N TRP A 7 -16.13 -14.39 -5.39
CA TRP A 7 -15.83 -13.99 -4.03
C TRP A 7 -14.47 -13.28 -3.94
N ILE A 8 -13.47 -13.76 -4.68
CA ILE A 8 -12.15 -13.12 -4.78
C ILE A 8 -12.31 -11.70 -5.36
N ASP A 9 -13.07 -11.57 -6.45
CA ASP A 9 -13.32 -10.28 -7.09
C ASP A 9 -14.00 -9.29 -6.14
N ARG A 10 -14.88 -9.77 -5.25
CA ARG A 10 -15.50 -8.95 -4.20
C ARG A 10 -14.49 -8.48 -3.16
N GLN A 11 -13.52 -9.32 -2.77
CA GLN A 11 -12.47 -8.90 -1.84
C GLN A 11 -11.53 -7.90 -2.50
N TRP A 12 -11.19 -8.12 -3.77
CA TRP A 12 -10.38 -7.17 -4.53
C TRP A 12 -11.06 -5.79 -4.63
N LYS A 13 -12.36 -5.75 -4.94
CA LYS A 13 -13.12 -4.49 -4.94
C LYS A 13 -13.06 -3.73 -3.62
N LYS A 14 -13.05 -4.43 -2.48
CA LYS A 14 -12.89 -3.79 -1.17
C LYS A 14 -11.49 -3.20 -1.00
N ALA A 15 -10.46 -3.95 -1.39
CA ALA A 15 -9.08 -3.48 -1.33
C ALA A 15 -8.89 -2.22 -2.19
N VAL A 16 -9.33 -2.25 -3.45
CA VAL A 16 -9.28 -1.11 -4.36
C VAL A 16 -10.08 0.08 -3.83
N SER A 17 -11.27 -0.14 -3.26
CA SER A 17 -12.04 0.95 -2.64
C SER A 17 -11.30 1.61 -1.47
N GLY A 18 -10.59 0.82 -0.66
CA GLY A 18 -9.76 1.35 0.42
C GLY A 18 -8.55 2.14 -0.12
N LEU A 19 -7.87 1.60 -1.14
CA LEU A 19 -6.76 2.27 -1.79
C LEU A 19 -7.20 3.60 -2.42
N ASN A 20 -8.33 3.62 -3.12
CA ASN A 20 -8.92 4.85 -3.68
C ASN A 20 -9.15 5.92 -2.61
N HIS A 21 -9.68 5.53 -1.45
CA HIS A 21 -9.93 6.48 -0.36
C HIS A 21 -8.63 7.10 0.19
N ILE A 22 -7.60 6.26 0.40
CA ILE A 22 -6.31 6.69 0.93
C ILE A 22 -5.53 7.49 -0.12
N SER A 23 -5.60 7.10 -1.39
CA SER A 23 -5.08 7.87 -2.53
C SER A 23 -5.62 9.29 -2.55
N ALA A 24 -6.93 9.44 -2.39
CA ALA A 24 -7.56 10.76 -2.37
C ALA A 24 -7.19 11.57 -1.11
N HIS A 25 -6.84 10.90 -0.01
CA HIS A 25 -6.55 11.53 1.28
C HIS A 25 -5.26 10.96 1.91
N PRO A 26 -4.09 11.17 1.27
CA PRO A 26 -2.86 10.53 1.72
C PRO A 26 -2.47 11.10 3.09
N PRO A 27 -2.09 10.24 4.06
CA PRO A 27 -1.76 10.70 5.40
C PRO A 27 -0.52 11.59 5.37
N LYS A 28 -0.60 12.77 5.98
CA LYS A 28 0.50 13.73 5.98
C LYS A 28 1.66 13.20 6.81
N ILE A 29 2.82 13.05 6.17
CA ILE A 29 4.06 12.64 6.82
C ILE A 29 4.64 13.84 7.62
N GLY A 30 4.05 14.13 8.78
CA GLY A 30 4.46 15.20 9.70
C GLY A 30 5.77 14.90 10.45
N ARG A 31 6.13 15.72 11.46
CA ARG A 31 7.40 15.56 12.21
C ARG A 31 7.58 14.18 12.88
N ARG A 32 6.48 13.55 13.29
CA ARG A 32 6.49 12.21 13.91
C ARG A 32 5.77 11.22 13.01
N LEU A 33 6.40 10.06 12.80
CA LEU A 33 5.75 8.90 12.21
C LEU A 33 4.83 8.27 13.26
N ASN A 34 3.72 7.69 12.80
CA ASN A 34 2.72 7.05 13.65
C ASN A 34 2.47 5.63 13.11
N GLY A 35 1.79 4.80 13.90
CA GLY A 35 1.48 3.42 13.52
C GLY A 35 0.71 3.30 12.20
N GLY A 36 -0.14 4.29 11.88
CA GLY A 36 -0.87 4.34 10.61
C GLY A 36 0.04 4.50 9.39
N HIS A 37 1.11 5.30 9.50
CA HIS A 37 2.11 5.40 8.44
C HIS A 37 2.82 4.06 8.22
N PHE A 38 3.23 3.37 9.29
CA PHE A 38 3.85 2.05 9.16
C PHE A 38 2.89 1.01 8.57
N ALA A 39 1.62 1.03 8.97
CA ALA A 39 0.59 0.13 8.43
C ALA A 39 0.35 0.37 6.93
N LEU A 40 0.30 1.64 6.49
CA LEU A 40 0.17 1.97 5.07
C LEU A 40 1.41 1.55 4.28
N ALA A 41 2.60 1.82 4.81
CA ALA A 41 3.85 1.39 4.17
C ALA A 41 3.93 -0.14 4.05
N ALA A 42 3.55 -0.89 5.09
CA ALA A 42 3.48 -2.35 5.03
C ALA A 42 2.46 -2.86 4.00
N THR A 43 1.29 -2.20 3.92
CA THR A 43 0.25 -2.52 2.93
C THR A 43 0.77 -2.33 1.50
N ILE A 44 1.39 -1.19 1.22
CA ILE A 44 1.99 -0.90 -0.09
C ILE A 44 3.09 -1.91 -0.41
N GLY A 45 3.98 -2.21 0.55
CA GLY A 45 5.03 -3.23 0.37
C GLY A 45 4.47 -4.61 0.04
N TYR A 46 3.35 -5.00 0.65
CA TYR A 46 2.67 -6.26 0.34
C TYR A 46 2.03 -6.26 -1.05
N LEU A 47 1.42 -5.15 -1.46
CA LEU A 47 0.82 -5.00 -2.78
C LEU A 47 1.88 -5.04 -3.89
N GLU A 48 3.03 -4.39 -3.69
CA GLU A 48 4.20 -4.51 -4.57
C GLU A 48 4.70 -5.95 -4.70
N LEU A 49 4.74 -6.70 -3.59
CA LEU A 49 5.23 -8.08 -3.59
C LEU A 49 4.28 -9.04 -4.30
N ARG A 50 2.96 -8.94 -4.04
CA ARG A 50 1.99 -9.97 -4.43
C ARG A 50 1.09 -9.60 -5.60
N PHE A 51 0.90 -8.31 -5.86
CA PHE A 51 -0.06 -7.77 -6.84
C PHE A 51 0.59 -6.75 -7.79
N LYS A 52 1.88 -6.91 -8.05
CA LYS A 52 2.65 -6.02 -8.94
C LYS A 52 1.95 -5.79 -10.27
N GLY A 53 1.86 -4.53 -10.69
CA GLY A 53 1.21 -4.12 -11.94
C GLY A 53 -0.32 -4.12 -11.94
N GLN A 54 -0.99 -4.47 -10.82
CA GLN A 54 -2.46 -4.50 -10.75
C GLN A 54 -3.08 -3.26 -10.09
N TRP A 55 -2.30 -2.44 -9.39
CA TRP A 55 -2.79 -1.30 -8.61
C TRP A 55 -1.97 -0.02 -8.83
N GLU A 56 -0.68 -0.16 -9.14
CA GLU A 56 0.29 0.95 -9.27
C GLU A 56 -0.17 2.05 -10.24
N ALA A 57 -0.75 1.67 -11.38
CA ALA A 57 -1.17 2.61 -12.41
C ALA A 57 -2.35 3.50 -11.97
N GLU A 58 -3.23 2.98 -11.12
CA GLU A 58 -4.40 3.71 -10.61
C GLU A 58 -4.09 4.54 -9.35
N HIS A 59 -2.95 4.28 -8.70
CA HIS A 59 -2.60 4.88 -7.41
C HIS A 59 -1.19 5.53 -7.35
N PRO A 60 -0.81 6.41 -8.29
CA PRO A 60 0.54 6.98 -8.35
C PRO A 60 0.89 7.83 -7.11
N GLU A 61 -0.09 8.47 -6.48
CA GLU A 61 0.10 9.22 -5.24
C GLU A 61 0.51 8.36 -4.05
N LEU A 62 0.08 7.10 -3.98
CA LEU A 62 0.52 6.17 -2.93
C LEU A 62 1.98 5.76 -3.14
N ILE A 63 2.40 5.62 -4.39
CA ILE A 63 3.81 5.33 -4.72
C ILE A 63 4.69 6.52 -4.32
N ASP A 64 4.29 7.74 -4.64
CA ASP A 64 5.02 8.94 -4.22
C ASP A 64 5.04 9.11 -2.69
N TRP A 65 3.92 8.81 -2.03
CA TRP A 65 3.83 8.78 -0.58
C TRP A 65 4.81 7.76 0.03
N ALA A 66 4.87 6.54 -0.52
CA ALA A 66 5.79 5.50 -0.05
C ALA A 66 7.26 5.94 -0.20
N ARG A 67 7.62 6.57 -1.32
CA ARG A 67 8.97 7.14 -1.51
C ARG A 67 9.31 8.23 -0.50
N LYS A 68 8.34 9.10 -0.16
CA LYS A 68 8.51 10.12 0.89
C LYS A 68 8.66 9.49 2.27
N PHE A 69 7.94 8.41 2.55
CA PHE A 69 8.06 7.65 3.78
C PHE A 69 9.44 6.99 3.91
N GLU A 70 9.91 6.33 2.85
CA GLU A 70 11.25 5.71 2.77
C GLU A 70 12.37 6.72 3.05
N LYS A 71 12.29 7.92 2.48
CA LYS A 71 13.25 9.00 2.77
C LYS A 71 13.25 9.44 4.23
N LYS A 72 12.10 9.35 4.91
CA LYS A 72 11.95 9.78 6.29
C LYS A 72 12.29 8.70 7.31
N PHE A 73 12.13 7.43 6.93
CA PHE A 73 12.49 6.28 7.75
C PHE A 73 13.47 5.39 6.96
N PRO A 74 14.78 5.72 6.97
CA PRO A 74 15.79 4.98 6.18
C PRO A 74 15.85 3.48 6.51
N ALA A 75 15.63 3.13 7.79
CA ALA A 75 15.57 1.73 8.25
C ALA A 75 14.40 0.94 7.65
N TYR A 76 13.44 1.59 6.98
CA TYR A 76 12.36 0.88 6.29
C TYR A 76 12.87 -0.08 5.23
N GLN A 77 13.94 0.26 4.50
CA GLN A 77 14.45 -0.58 3.41
C GLN A 77 14.92 -1.94 3.90
N GLU A 78 15.51 -1.99 5.10
CA GLU A 78 15.97 -3.23 5.73
C GLU A 78 14.81 -4.08 6.27
N LEU A 79 13.69 -3.45 6.62
CA LEU A 79 12.52 -4.11 7.20
C LEU A 79 11.47 -4.51 6.15
N LYS A 80 11.58 -3.97 4.93
CA LYS A 80 10.68 -4.28 3.84
C LYS A 80 10.90 -5.72 3.40
N ALA A 81 9.81 -6.43 3.13
CA ALA A 81 9.91 -7.77 2.56
C ALA A 81 10.58 -7.69 1.18
N HIS A 82 11.67 -8.44 1.03
CA HIS A 82 12.30 -8.68 -0.27
C HIS A 82 11.67 -9.95 -0.85
N GLY A 83 11.16 -9.84 -2.08
CA GLY A 83 10.61 -10.96 -2.85
C GLY A 83 11.68 -11.70 -3.63
#